data_AF-A0A1W9NU63-F1
#
_entry.id   AF-A0A1W9NU63-F1
#
_cell.length_a   1.000
_cell.length_b   1.000
_cell.length_c   1.000
_cell.angle_alpha   90.00
_cell.angle_beta   90.00
_cell.angle_gamma   90.00
#
_symmetry.space_group_name_H-M   'P 1'
#
loop_
_entity.id
_entity.type
_entity.pdbx_description
1 polymer ?
#
loop_
_entity_poly.entity_id
_entity_poly.type
_entity_poly.pdbx_seq_one_letter_code
_entity_poly.pdbx_strand_id
1 'polypeptide(L)'
;MAKKKAKKSIAKGVVYVAATFNNTVITVTDEMGNVISWSSAGALGFKGSKKSTPFAATEAVADAMAKAKENGIKEVGIKVQGPGSGRDHGQRRTKISEYGLQLQEKQKAKFMYGTSEKQFRALYKEANRKEGNTGAILIQLLEQRLDNVVYRMGFATTRASARQFVNHGHVLVDGKRVDIPSFRVKPGQKIEIREKSKANPQILRAIELTNQTGMVEWVDVDKEKLFGIFSRIPEREEIAIPVEERLIVELYSK
;
A
#
# COMPACT_ATOMS: atom_id res chain seq x y z
N MET A 1 30.98 -31.37 -36.34
CA MET A 1 31.61 -30.50 -35.31
C MET A 1 30.95 -29.12 -35.38
N ALA A 2 30.18 -28.73 -34.36
CA ALA A 2 29.51 -27.42 -34.34
C ALA A 2 30.56 -26.30 -34.16
N LYS A 3 30.60 -25.34 -35.10
CA LYS A 3 31.49 -24.16 -35.00
C LYS A 3 31.21 -23.44 -33.67
N LYS A 4 32.19 -23.41 -32.75
CA LYS A 4 32.14 -22.56 -31.55
C LYS A 4 31.93 -21.12 -32.00
N LYS A 5 30.80 -20.51 -31.63
CA LYS A 5 30.55 -19.07 -31.86
C LYS A 5 31.64 -18.28 -31.15
N ALA A 6 32.33 -17.40 -31.89
CA ALA A 6 33.32 -16.50 -31.32
C ALA A 6 32.66 -15.60 -30.26
N LYS A 7 33.21 -15.59 -29.04
CA LYS A 7 32.77 -14.69 -27.97
C LYS A 7 33.19 -13.27 -28.34
N LYS A 8 32.24 -12.45 -28.77
CA LYS A 8 32.46 -11.00 -28.93
C LYS A 8 32.36 -10.39 -27.54
N SER A 9 33.40 -9.68 -27.07
CA SER A 9 33.37 -8.98 -25.78
C SER A 9 32.86 -7.56 -26.00
N ILE A 10 31.54 -7.37 -25.93
CA ILE A 10 30.89 -6.07 -26.16
C ILE A 10 30.54 -5.46 -24.81
N ALA A 11 31.01 -4.24 -24.51
CA ALA A 11 30.84 -3.64 -23.18
C ALA A 11 29.42 -3.09 -22.93
N LYS A 12 28.78 -2.55 -23.97
CA LYS A 12 27.49 -1.86 -23.92
C LYS A 12 26.52 -2.40 -24.95
N GLY A 13 25.25 -2.57 -24.60
CA GLY A 13 24.21 -3.06 -25.50
C GLY A 13 22.88 -2.36 -25.32
N VAL A 14 21.92 -2.62 -26.21
CA VAL A 14 20.55 -2.11 -26.13
C VAL A 14 19.57 -3.28 -26.10
N VAL A 15 18.70 -3.30 -25.10
CA VAL A 15 17.63 -4.28 -24.95
C VAL A 15 16.35 -3.71 -25.53
N TYR A 16 15.89 -4.29 -26.62
CA TYR A 16 14.59 -4.02 -27.24
C TYR A 16 13.55 -4.99 -26.68
N VAL A 17 12.55 -4.45 -25.99
CA VAL A 17 11.41 -5.22 -25.49
C VAL A 17 10.22 -4.95 -26.40
N ALA A 18 9.90 -5.90 -27.29
CA ALA A 18 8.76 -5.85 -28.19
C ALA A 18 7.57 -6.62 -27.59
N ALA A 19 6.62 -5.91 -27.00
CA ALA A 19 5.38 -6.50 -26.50
C ALA A 19 4.33 -6.47 -27.62
N THR A 20 3.85 -7.63 -28.05
CA THR A 20 2.69 -7.80 -28.95
C THR A 20 1.51 -8.36 -28.17
N PHE A 21 0.30 -8.31 -28.72
CA PHE A 21 -0.91 -8.83 -28.04
C PHE A 21 -0.78 -10.29 -27.57
N ASN A 22 0.01 -11.11 -28.27
CA ASN A 22 0.10 -12.54 -28.03
C ASN A 22 1.50 -13.04 -27.62
N ASN A 23 2.51 -12.15 -27.54
CA ASN A 23 3.88 -12.53 -27.22
C ASN A 23 4.73 -11.33 -26.79
N THR A 24 5.62 -11.57 -25.84
CA THR A 24 6.70 -10.64 -25.48
C THR A 24 8.01 -11.16 -26.05
N VAL A 25 8.61 -10.40 -26.95
CA VAL A 25 9.89 -10.71 -27.59
C VAL A 25 10.94 -9.74 -27.07
N ILE A 26 12.06 -10.25 -26.61
CA ILE A 26 13.15 -9.47 -26.06
C ILE A 26 14.39 -9.73 -26.90
N THR A 27 14.95 -8.66 -27.44
CA THR A 27 16.10 -8.71 -28.33
C THR A 27 17.20 -7.84 -27.74
N VAL A 28 18.37 -8.40 -27.53
CA VAL A 28 19.56 -7.67 -27.07
C VAL A 28 20.47 -7.46 -28.26
N THR A 29 20.80 -6.20 -28.52
CA THR A 29 21.71 -5.81 -29.61
C THR A 29 22.94 -5.11 -29.08
N ASP A 30 23.95 -5.03 -29.92
CA ASP A 30 25.05 -4.08 -29.80
C ASP A 30 24.57 -2.63 -30.08
N GLU A 31 25.38 -1.62 -29.81
CA GLU A 31 25.11 -0.21 -30.14
C GLU A 31 24.91 0.00 -31.65
N MET A 32 25.56 -0.83 -32.48
CA MET A 32 25.41 -0.84 -33.94
C MET A 32 24.14 -1.56 -34.43
N GLY A 33 23.29 -2.06 -33.53
CA GLY A 33 22.04 -2.75 -33.89
C GLY A 33 22.19 -4.22 -34.27
N ASN A 34 23.38 -4.81 -34.14
CA ASN A 34 23.61 -6.23 -34.37
C ASN A 34 23.00 -7.07 -33.24
N VAL A 35 22.16 -8.06 -33.56
CA VAL A 35 21.53 -8.93 -32.55
C VAL A 35 22.56 -9.86 -31.92
N ILE A 36 22.67 -9.81 -30.59
CA ILE A 36 23.56 -10.65 -29.79
C ILE A 36 22.79 -11.83 -29.23
N SER A 37 21.64 -11.57 -28.62
CA SER A 37 20.73 -12.59 -28.08
C SER A 37 19.28 -12.17 -28.26
N TRP A 38 18.39 -13.16 -28.26
CA TRP A 38 16.95 -12.91 -28.21
C TRP A 38 16.28 -14.03 -27.42
N SER A 39 15.13 -13.70 -26.82
CA SER A 39 14.24 -14.67 -26.21
C SER A 39 12.80 -14.20 -26.33
N SER A 40 11.86 -15.11 -26.11
CA SER A 40 10.44 -14.77 -26.04
C SER A 40 9.70 -15.74 -25.12
N ALA A 41 8.55 -15.31 -24.60
CA ALA A 41 7.69 -16.18 -23.81
C ALA A 41 7.31 -17.46 -24.59
N GLY A 42 7.07 -17.34 -25.90
CA GLY A 42 6.84 -18.51 -26.76
C GLY A 42 8.03 -19.47 -26.83
N ALA A 43 9.26 -18.97 -26.90
CA ALA A 43 10.48 -19.79 -26.97
C ALA A 43 10.76 -20.55 -25.66
N LEU A 44 10.32 -20.00 -24.52
CA LEU A 44 10.41 -20.65 -23.20
C LEU A 44 9.28 -21.66 -22.92
N GLY A 45 8.42 -21.94 -23.91
CA GLY A 45 7.39 -22.97 -23.82
C GLY A 45 6.05 -22.50 -23.25
N PHE A 46 5.87 -21.21 -22.96
CA PHE A 46 4.56 -20.68 -22.57
C PHE A 46 3.57 -20.77 -23.75
N LYS A 47 2.34 -21.26 -23.49
CA LYS A 47 1.28 -21.46 -24.51
C LYS A 47 0.03 -20.62 -24.20
N GLY A 48 -0.67 -20.21 -25.25
CA GLY A 48 -1.95 -19.47 -25.14
C GLY A 48 -1.84 -18.17 -24.36
N SER A 49 -2.85 -17.87 -23.53
CA SER A 49 -2.93 -16.67 -22.68
C SER A 49 -1.79 -16.52 -21.67
N LYS A 50 -1.08 -17.61 -21.35
CA LYS A 50 0.07 -17.55 -20.43
C LYS A 50 1.26 -16.77 -21.02
N LYS A 51 1.32 -16.59 -22.34
CA LYS A 51 2.39 -15.85 -23.05
C LYS A 51 2.38 -14.34 -22.76
N SER A 52 1.22 -13.76 -22.46
CA SER A 52 1.06 -12.32 -22.20
C SER A 52 1.14 -11.95 -20.71
N THR A 53 1.46 -12.93 -19.84
CA THR A 53 1.56 -12.68 -18.40
C THR A 53 2.85 -11.91 -18.06
N PRO A 54 2.83 -11.05 -17.04
CA PRO A 54 4.04 -10.36 -16.56
C PRO A 54 5.16 -11.33 -16.17
N PHE A 55 4.78 -12.48 -15.60
CA PHE A 55 5.73 -13.53 -15.21
C PHE A 55 6.49 -14.11 -16.42
N ALA A 56 5.77 -14.46 -17.49
CA ALA A 56 6.40 -14.95 -18.72
C ALA A 56 7.30 -13.90 -19.37
N ALA A 57 6.96 -12.61 -19.24
CA ALA A 57 7.81 -11.52 -19.68
C ALA A 57 9.10 -11.43 -18.87
N THR A 58 9.04 -11.56 -17.53
CA THR A 58 10.23 -11.56 -16.66
C THR A 58 11.17 -12.73 -16.98
N GLU A 59 10.62 -13.92 -17.18
CA GLU A 59 11.39 -15.12 -17.56
C GLU A 59 12.09 -14.95 -18.92
N ALA A 60 11.37 -14.39 -19.91
CA ALA A 60 11.96 -14.09 -21.22
C ALA A 60 13.07 -13.03 -21.13
N VAL A 61 12.97 -12.07 -20.19
CA VAL A 61 14.06 -11.10 -19.92
C VAL A 61 15.26 -11.82 -19.33
N ALA A 62 15.04 -12.67 -18.32
CA ALA A 62 16.10 -13.38 -17.64
C ALA A 62 16.91 -14.26 -18.62
N ASP A 63 16.23 -15.01 -19.49
CA ASP A 63 16.89 -15.87 -20.50
C ASP A 63 17.65 -15.05 -21.56
N ALA A 64 17.07 -13.96 -22.08
CA ALA A 64 17.74 -13.08 -23.03
C ALA A 64 18.99 -12.42 -22.42
N MET A 65 18.91 -12.02 -21.15
CA MET A 65 20.00 -11.39 -20.40
C MET A 65 21.09 -12.39 -20.01
N ALA A 66 20.75 -13.62 -19.64
CA ALA A 66 21.73 -14.68 -19.38
C ALA A 66 22.57 -14.96 -20.62
N LYS A 67 21.93 -15.10 -21.79
CA LYS A 67 22.59 -15.25 -23.09
C LYS A 67 23.43 -14.03 -23.46
N ALA A 68 22.98 -12.82 -23.13
CA ALA A 68 23.74 -11.60 -23.36
C ALA A 68 24.99 -11.51 -22.46
N LYS A 69 24.88 -11.93 -21.20
CA LYS A 69 25.99 -11.96 -20.23
C LYS A 69 27.10 -12.92 -20.63
N GLU A 70 26.77 -14.07 -21.23
CA GLU A 70 27.75 -14.99 -21.81
C GLU A 70 28.55 -14.36 -22.96
N ASN A 71 27.98 -13.35 -23.62
CA ASN A 71 28.59 -12.54 -24.67
C ASN A 71 29.20 -11.22 -24.12
N GLY A 72 29.45 -11.12 -22.82
CA GLY A 72 30.27 -10.07 -22.23
C GLY A 72 29.62 -8.71 -22.02
N ILE A 73 28.30 -8.58 -22.22
CA ILE A 73 27.58 -7.30 -21.98
C ILE A 73 27.56 -6.97 -20.50
N LYS A 74 28.04 -5.76 -20.14
CA LYS A 74 28.07 -5.26 -18.76
C LYS A 74 27.04 -4.17 -18.50
N GLU A 75 26.78 -3.34 -19.49
CA GLU A 75 25.79 -2.26 -19.43
C GLU A 75 24.75 -2.41 -20.55
N VAL A 76 23.48 -2.20 -20.20
CA VAL A 76 22.37 -2.26 -21.16
C VAL A 76 21.45 -1.05 -21.06
N GLY A 77 21.17 -0.39 -22.18
CA GLY A 77 20.09 0.57 -22.31
C GLY A 77 18.77 -0.14 -22.67
N ILE A 78 17.64 0.23 -22.06
CA ILE A 78 16.35 -0.43 -22.30
C ILE A 78 15.48 0.42 -23.21
N LYS A 79 15.05 -0.13 -24.35
CA LYS A 79 14.05 0.45 -25.25
C LYS A 79 12.83 -0.47 -25.31
N VAL A 80 11.72 -0.03 -24.74
CA VAL A 80 10.45 -0.77 -24.82
C VAL A 80 9.71 -0.30 -26.08
N GLN A 81 9.22 -1.24 -26.89
CA GLN A 81 8.35 -1.07 -28.06
C GLN A 81 7.09 -1.92 -27.89
N GLY A 82 5.90 -1.33 -28.05
CA GLY A 82 4.65 -2.08 -27.93
C GLY A 82 3.41 -1.17 -28.07
N PRO A 83 2.25 -1.75 -28.43
CA PRO A 83 0.99 -1.03 -28.48
C PRO A 83 0.40 -0.84 -27.08
N GLY A 84 -0.17 0.33 -26.81
CA GLY A 84 -0.90 0.65 -25.57
C GLY A 84 -0.24 1.69 -24.66
N SER A 85 -1.07 2.45 -23.94
CA SER A 85 -0.68 3.55 -23.03
C SER A 85 0.11 3.11 -21.80
N GLY A 86 0.12 1.82 -21.47
CA GLY A 86 0.93 1.27 -20.36
C GLY A 86 2.45 1.43 -20.55
N ARG A 87 2.90 1.65 -21.80
CA ARG A 87 4.30 1.84 -22.17
C ARG A 87 4.90 3.15 -21.64
N ASP A 88 4.12 4.24 -21.65
CA ASP A 88 4.60 5.57 -21.24
C ASP A 88 4.52 5.81 -19.73
N HIS A 89 3.67 5.08 -19.02
CA HIS A 89 3.42 5.27 -17.59
C HIS A 89 4.30 4.40 -16.67
N GLY A 90 4.77 3.23 -17.11
CA GLY A 90 5.63 2.36 -16.30
C GLY A 90 7.10 2.77 -16.26
N GLN A 91 7.57 3.50 -17.28
CA GLN A 91 9.00 3.79 -17.48
C GLN A 91 9.43 5.19 -16.98
N ARG A 92 8.47 6.10 -16.76
CA ARG A 92 8.76 7.42 -16.17
C ARG A 92 8.86 7.29 -14.65
N ARG A 93 10.09 7.19 -14.14
CA ARG A 93 10.39 7.68 -12.78
C ARG A 93 10.17 9.19 -12.79
N THR A 94 8.93 9.63 -12.59
CA THR A 94 8.63 11.05 -12.40
C THR A 94 9.37 11.50 -11.16
N LYS A 95 10.28 12.46 -11.31
CA LYS A 95 10.91 13.11 -10.16
C LYS A 95 9.79 13.76 -9.34
N ILE A 96 9.56 13.24 -8.14
CA ILE A 96 8.52 13.76 -7.26
C ILE A 96 8.98 15.16 -6.82
N SER A 97 8.15 16.16 -7.08
CA SER A 97 8.39 17.52 -6.57
C SER A 97 8.14 17.56 -5.07
N GLU A 98 8.64 18.59 -4.38
CA GLU A 98 8.39 18.77 -2.93
C GLU A 98 6.88 18.80 -2.61
N TYR A 99 6.09 19.51 -3.43
CA TYR A 99 4.62 19.49 -3.34
C TYR A 99 4.05 18.09 -3.56
N GLY A 100 4.61 17.32 -4.50
CA GLY A 100 4.21 15.94 -4.76
C GLY A 100 4.45 15.03 -3.56
N LEU A 101 5.58 15.20 -2.87
CA LEU A 101 5.92 14.46 -1.65
C LEU A 101 4.94 14.81 -0.51
N GLN A 102 4.72 16.10 -0.27
CA GLN A 102 3.76 16.61 0.71
C GLN A 102 2.33 16.10 0.43
N LEU A 103 1.91 16.12 -0.83
CA LEU A 103 0.62 15.60 -1.25
C LEU A 103 0.53 14.09 -1.00
N GLN A 104 1.56 13.32 -1.34
CA GLN A 104 1.60 11.87 -1.15
C GLN A 104 1.46 11.49 0.33
N GLU A 105 2.18 12.14 1.24
CA GLU A 105 2.08 11.87 2.67
C GLU A 105 0.68 12.14 3.22
N LYS A 106 0.06 13.27 2.81
CA LYS A 106 -1.35 13.53 3.14
C LYS A 106 -2.26 12.45 2.58
N GLN A 107 -2.10 12.08 1.30
CA GLN A 107 -2.92 11.04 0.70
C GLN A 107 -2.78 9.72 1.45
N LYS A 108 -1.55 9.32 1.81
CA LYS A 108 -1.25 8.11 2.57
C LYS A 108 -1.99 8.10 3.91
N ALA A 109 -1.89 9.16 4.69
CA ALA A 109 -2.64 9.30 5.94
C ALA A 109 -4.16 9.21 5.70
N LYS A 110 -4.67 9.97 4.73
CA LYS A 110 -6.10 10.00 4.40
C LYS A 110 -6.63 8.61 4.00
N PHE A 111 -5.90 7.87 3.17
CA PHE A 111 -6.25 6.52 2.72
C PHE A 111 -6.17 5.51 3.86
N MET A 112 -5.13 5.56 4.70
CA MET A 112 -4.98 4.66 5.84
C MET A 112 -6.16 4.77 6.82
N TYR A 113 -6.60 5.99 7.11
CA TYR A 113 -7.73 6.23 8.01
C TYR A 113 -9.10 6.26 7.32
N GLY A 114 -9.16 6.13 5.99
CA GLY A 114 -10.42 6.15 5.24
C GLY A 114 -11.23 7.44 5.44
N THR A 115 -10.55 8.60 5.46
CA THR A 115 -11.20 9.90 5.64
C THR A 115 -11.38 10.63 4.32
N SER A 116 -12.42 11.46 4.20
CA SER A 116 -12.58 12.33 3.03
C SER A 116 -11.69 13.57 3.14
N GLU A 117 -11.37 14.22 2.01
CA GLU A 117 -10.55 15.44 2.01
C GLU A 117 -11.16 16.57 2.86
N LYS A 118 -12.50 16.72 2.78
CA LYS A 118 -13.24 17.72 3.56
C LYS A 118 -13.14 17.45 5.07
N GLN A 119 -13.26 16.19 5.47
CA GLN A 119 -13.10 15.78 6.87
C GLN A 119 -11.66 15.95 7.35
N PHE A 120 -10.68 15.53 6.55
CA PHE A 120 -9.26 15.65 6.89
C PHE A 120 -8.86 17.12 7.07
N ARG A 121 -9.31 18.01 6.17
CA ARG A 121 -9.09 19.46 6.30
C ARG A 121 -9.77 20.04 7.53
N ALA A 122 -10.95 19.54 7.92
CA ALA A 122 -11.61 19.97 9.15
C ALA A 122 -10.82 19.55 10.41
N LEU A 123 -10.28 18.33 10.43
CA LEU A 123 -9.41 17.84 11.50
C LEU A 123 -8.12 18.66 11.59
N TYR A 124 -7.50 18.99 10.45
CA TYR A 124 -6.33 19.85 10.41
C TYR A 124 -6.61 21.25 11.00
N LYS A 125 -7.72 21.88 10.58
CA LYS A 125 -8.11 23.19 11.12
C LYS A 125 -8.30 23.16 12.63
N GLU A 126 -8.81 22.05 13.16
CA GLU A 126 -8.96 21.89 14.60
C GLU A 126 -7.64 21.62 15.30
N ALA A 127 -6.78 20.77 14.72
CA ALA A 127 -5.44 20.52 15.24
C ALA A 127 -4.64 21.82 15.32
N ASN A 128 -4.74 22.68 14.31
CA ASN A 128 -4.05 23.97 14.25
C ASN A 128 -4.61 25.03 15.23
N ARG A 129 -5.80 24.81 15.79
CA ARG A 129 -6.37 25.68 16.83
C ARG A 129 -5.91 25.27 18.23
N LYS A 130 -5.45 24.03 18.39
CA LYS A 130 -4.96 23.53 19.68
C LYS A 130 -3.49 23.90 19.84
N GLU A 131 -3.09 24.15 21.08
CA GLU A 131 -1.70 24.41 21.42
C GLU A 131 -0.88 23.12 21.35
N GLY A 132 0.34 23.21 20.80
CA GLY A 132 1.26 22.10 20.65
C GLY A 132 1.61 21.78 19.19
N ASN A 133 2.17 20.60 18.96
CA ASN A 133 2.55 20.16 17.62
C ASN A 133 1.32 19.74 16.80
N THR A 134 0.93 20.58 15.83
CA THR A 134 -0.22 20.35 14.94
C THR A 134 -0.21 18.97 14.28
N GLY A 135 0.96 18.45 13.89
CA GLY A 135 1.10 17.14 13.27
C GLY A 135 0.72 16.01 14.23
N ALA A 136 1.28 16.02 15.44
CA ALA A 136 0.96 15.04 16.47
C ALA A 136 -0.52 15.07 16.87
N ILE A 137 -1.07 16.27 17.05
CA ILE A 137 -2.49 16.47 17.41
C ILE A 137 -3.41 15.97 16.29
N LEU A 138 -3.07 16.18 15.03
CA LEU A 138 -3.85 15.69 13.89
C LEU A 138 -3.94 14.16 13.91
N ILE A 139 -2.84 13.47 14.17
CA ILE A 139 -2.81 12.01 14.26
C ILE A 139 -3.60 11.52 15.48
N GLN A 140 -3.48 12.19 16.63
CA GLN A 140 -4.30 11.87 17.81
C GLN A 140 -5.80 12.01 17.53
N LEU A 141 -6.22 13.08 16.83
CA LEU A 141 -7.61 13.28 16.44
C LEU A 141 -8.12 12.20 15.47
N LEU A 142 -7.25 11.68 14.59
CA LEU A 142 -7.57 10.57 13.70
C LEU A 142 -7.70 9.26 14.47
N GLU A 143 -6.83 9.04 15.46
CA GLU A 143 -6.80 7.83 16.27
C GLU A 143 -8.02 7.72 17.21
N GLN A 144 -8.55 8.86 17.68
CA GLN A 144 -9.75 8.98 18.52
C GLN A 144 -11.10 8.67 17.83
N ARG A 145 -11.11 8.46 16.51
CA ARG A 145 -12.34 8.15 15.79
C ARG A 145 -12.86 6.76 16.18
N LEU A 146 -14.18 6.62 16.32
CA LEU A 146 -14.81 5.37 16.73
C LEU A 146 -14.47 4.19 15.82
N ASP A 147 -14.46 4.39 14.50
CA ASP A 147 -14.06 3.32 13.56
C ASP A 147 -12.63 2.85 13.78
N ASN A 148 -11.71 3.77 14.05
CA ASN A 148 -10.32 3.44 14.30
C ASN A 148 -10.12 2.82 15.69
N VAL A 149 -10.79 3.29 16.74
CA VAL A 149 -10.73 2.68 18.08
C VAL A 149 -11.27 1.25 18.05
N VAL A 150 -12.38 0.99 17.36
CA VAL A 150 -12.94 -0.38 17.18
C VAL A 150 -11.96 -1.30 16.47
N TYR A 151 -11.22 -0.78 15.48
CA TYR A 151 -10.14 -1.52 14.82
C TYR A 151 -8.97 -1.81 15.78
N ARG A 152 -8.54 -0.83 16.58
CA ARG A 152 -7.46 -1.02 17.58
C ARG A 152 -7.84 -1.97 18.71
N MET A 153 -9.11 -2.01 19.09
CA MET A 153 -9.66 -2.98 20.04
C MET A 153 -9.66 -4.43 19.50
N GLY A 154 -9.43 -4.61 18.19
CA GLY A 154 -9.42 -5.96 17.59
C GLY A 154 -10.80 -6.53 17.29
N PHE A 155 -11.86 -5.72 17.38
CA PHE A 155 -13.23 -6.15 17.04
C PHE A 155 -13.45 -6.25 15.52
N ALA A 156 -12.50 -5.79 14.71
CA ALA A 156 -12.55 -5.86 13.26
C ALA A 156 -11.17 -6.16 12.67
N THR A 157 -11.14 -6.91 11.57
CA THR A 157 -9.89 -7.30 10.88
C THR A 157 -9.23 -6.14 10.13
N THR A 158 -10.02 -5.19 9.64
CA THR A 158 -9.55 -4.02 8.88
C THR A 158 -10.30 -2.77 9.31
N ARG A 159 -9.69 -1.60 9.11
CA ARG A 159 -10.36 -0.30 9.37
C ARG A 159 -11.66 -0.12 8.57
N ALA A 160 -11.71 -0.65 7.34
CA ALA A 160 -12.92 -0.62 6.51
C ALA A 160 -14.03 -1.49 7.11
N SER A 161 -13.70 -2.68 7.61
CA SER A 161 -14.64 -3.56 8.32
C SER A 161 -15.14 -2.92 9.62
N ALA A 162 -14.24 -2.29 10.39
CA ALA A 162 -14.62 -1.55 11.60
C ALA A 162 -15.64 -0.44 11.29
N ARG A 163 -15.41 0.32 10.21
CA ARG A 163 -16.34 1.36 9.75
C ARG A 163 -17.69 0.79 9.35
N GLN A 164 -17.72 -0.36 8.67
CA GLN A 164 -18.96 -1.05 8.32
C GLN A 164 -19.72 -1.47 9.57
N PHE A 165 -19.03 -2.01 10.58
CA PHE A 165 -19.66 -2.40 11.83
C PHE A 165 -20.27 -1.24 12.60
N VAL A 166 -19.57 -0.10 12.63
CA VAL A 166 -20.13 1.12 13.20
C VAL A 166 -21.35 1.57 12.42
N ASN A 167 -21.26 1.73 11.09
CA ASN A 167 -22.39 2.18 10.25
C ASN A 167 -23.64 1.29 10.39
N HIS A 168 -23.48 -0.02 10.54
CA HIS A 168 -24.60 -0.95 10.73
C HIS A 168 -25.16 -0.93 12.16
N GLY A 169 -24.50 -0.23 13.10
CA GLY A 169 -24.94 -0.10 14.48
C GLY A 169 -24.67 -1.34 15.33
N HIS A 170 -23.56 -2.02 15.07
CA HIS A 170 -23.10 -3.16 15.89
C HIS A 170 -22.34 -2.70 17.15
N VAL A 171 -22.00 -1.41 17.25
CA VAL A 171 -21.21 -0.84 18.34
C VAL A 171 -22.09 0.00 19.26
N LEU A 172 -21.85 -0.16 20.57
CA LEU A 172 -22.44 0.63 21.63
C LEU A 172 -21.31 1.42 22.33
N VAL A 173 -21.55 2.70 22.60
CA VAL A 173 -20.66 3.56 23.39
C VAL A 173 -21.41 3.97 24.65
N ASP A 174 -20.88 3.62 25.81
CA ASP A 174 -21.51 3.83 27.12
C ASP A 174 -22.97 3.31 27.15
N GLY A 175 -23.21 2.14 26.54
CA GLY A 175 -24.53 1.50 26.43
C GLY A 175 -25.47 2.08 25.36
N LYS A 176 -25.08 3.16 24.67
CA LYS A 176 -25.88 3.80 23.61
C LYS A 176 -25.40 3.36 22.23
N ARG A 177 -26.35 3.09 21.33
CA ARG A 177 -26.04 2.78 19.93
C ARG A 177 -25.47 4.01 19.23
N VAL A 178 -24.27 3.88 18.68
CA VAL A 178 -23.61 4.90 17.88
C VAL A 178 -23.26 4.31 16.53
N ASP A 179 -23.82 4.90 15.47
CA ASP A 179 -23.66 4.47 14.07
C ASP A 179 -22.81 5.43 13.24
N ILE A 180 -22.12 6.38 13.90
CA ILE A 180 -21.30 7.42 13.27
C ILE A 180 -19.81 7.06 13.41
N PRO A 181 -19.11 6.65 12.33
CA PRO A 181 -17.69 6.32 12.37
C PRO A 181 -16.78 7.46 12.81
N SER A 182 -17.16 8.70 12.47
CA SER A 182 -16.43 9.91 12.85
C SER A 182 -16.72 10.38 14.28
N PHE A 183 -17.49 9.62 15.06
CA PHE A 183 -17.69 9.90 16.47
C PHE A 183 -16.33 9.92 17.20
N ARG A 184 -16.13 10.88 18.10
CA ARG A 184 -14.89 11.00 18.85
C ARG A 184 -15.03 10.37 20.21
N VAL A 185 -14.22 9.35 20.44
CA VAL A 185 -14.14 8.66 21.71
C VAL A 185 -13.28 9.48 22.66
N LYS A 186 -13.82 9.75 23.84
CA LYS A 186 -13.09 10.38 24.94
C LYS A 186 -12.43 9.30 25.81
N PRO A 187 -11.28 9.59 26.44
CA PRO A 187 -10.72 8.72 27.46
C PRO A 187 -11.74 8.35 28.53
N GLY A 188 -11.74 7.10 28.97
CA GLY A 188 -12.66 6.51 29.95
C GLY A 188 -13.97 5.97 29.38
N GLN A 189 -14.29 6.21 28.09
CA GLN A 189 -15.53 5.69 27.51
C GLN A 189 -15.46 4.18 27.26
N LYS A 190 -16.56 3.50 27.56
CA LYS A 190 -16.73 2.06 27.33
C LYS A 190 -17.30 1.83 25.94
N ILE A 191 -16.63 1.00 25.15
CA ILE A 191 -17.06 0.57 23.82
C ILE A 191 -17.35 -0.92 23.87
N GLU A 192 -18.56 -1.32 23.50
CA GLU A 192 -18.97 -2.72 23.54
C GLU A 192 -19.69 -3.12 22.24
N ILE A 193 -19.59 -4.41 21.92
CA ILE A 193 -20.34 -4.98 20.78
C ILE A 193 -21.74 -5.33 21.26
N ARG A 194 -22.74 -4.91 20.49
CA ARG A 194 -24.15 -5.23 20.73
C ARG A 194 -24.35 -6.74 20.82
N GLU A 195 -25.12 -7.21 21.79
CA GLU A 195 -25.34 -8.64 22.07
C GLU A 195 -25.71 -9.46 20.83
N LYS A 196 -26.65 -8.98 20.01
CA LYS A 196 -27.07 -9.64 18.77
C LYS A 196 -25.94 -9.83 17.75
N SER A 197 -24.89 -9.02 17.85
CA SER A 197 -23.77 -8.96 16.91
C SER A 197 -22.55 -9.73 17.42
N LYS A 198 -22.53 -10.15 18.70
CA LYS A 198 -21.45 -10.94 19.29
C LYS A 198 -21.25 -12.30 18.60
N ALA A 199 -22.33 -12.88 18.08
CA ALA A 199 -22.30 -14.15 17.35
C ALA A 199 -21.82 -14.03 15.89
N ASN A 200 -21.47 -12.82 15.40
CA ASN A 200 -21.04 -12.65 14.01
C ASN A 200 -19.66 -13.31 13.79
N PRO A 201 -19.53 -14.25 12.84
CA PRO A 201 -18.26 -14.92 12.54
C PRO A 201 -17.10 -13.97 12.23
N GLN A 202 -17.37 -12.80 11.65
CA GLN A 202 -16.34 -11.83 11.30
C GLN A 202 -15.67 -11.20 12.53
N ILE A 203 -16.44 -10.98 13.60
CA ILE A 203 -15.95 -10.42 14.87
C ILE A 203 -15.12 -11.47 15.61
N LEU A 204 -15.60 -12.71 15.67
CA LEU A 204 -14.87 -13.84 16.27
C LEU A 204 -13.51 -14.04 15.61
N ARG A 205 -13.48 -14.05 14.26
CA ARG A 205 -12.25 -14.14 13.49
C ARG A 205 -11.31 -12.96 13.73
N ALA A 206 -11.84 -11.75 13.94
CA ALA A 206 -11.01 -10.58 14.21
C ALA A 206 -10.25 -10.73 15.54
N ILE A 207 -10.93 -11.23 16.58
CA ILE A 207 -10.34 -11.43 17.91
C ILE A 207 -9.25 -12.50 17.87
N GLU A 208 -9.47 -13.60 17.15
CA GLU A 208 -8.47 -14.64 16.93
C GLU A 208 -7.19 -14.07 16.28
N LEU A 209 -7.34 -13.19 15.29
CA LEU A 209 -6.21 -12.55 14.62
C LEU A 209 -5.49 -11.54 15.52
N THR A 210 -6.23 -10.78 16.32
CA THR A 210 -5.66 -9.81 17.25
C THR A 210 -4.84 -10.50 18.34
N ASN A 211 -5.22 -11.71 18.77
CA ASN A 211 -4.42 -12.50 19.70
C ASN A 211 -3.00 -12.80 19.18
N GLN A 212 -2.81 -12.84 17.86
CA GLN A 212 -1.51 -13.09 17.23
C GLN A 212 -0.71 -11.80 17.03
N THR A 213 -1.39 -10.69 16.73
CA THR A 213 -0.75 -9.42 16.38
C THR A 213 -0.35 -8.59 17.61
N GLY A 214 -0.97 -8.87 18.76
CA GLY A 214 -0.83 -8.07 19.97
C GLY A 214 -1.80 -6.89 20.01
N MET A 215 -2.11 -6.45 21.22
CA MET A 215 -2.97 -5.29 21.48
C MET A 215 -2.14 -4.06 21.81
N VAL A 216 -2.79 -2.91 21.76
CA VAL A 216 -2.17 -1.61 21.92
C VAL A 216 -2.38 -1.09 23.33
N GLU A 217 -1.37 -0.47 23.95
CA GLU A 217 -1.36 -0.13 25.39
C GLU A 217 -2.45 0.85 25.83
N TRP A 218 -2.88 1.76 24.97
CA TRP A 218 -3.87 2.79 25.33
C TRP A 218 -5.33 2.30 25.25
N VAL A 219 -5.54 1.00 24.98
CA VAL A 219 -6.85 0.37 24.86
C VAL A 219 -6.89 -0.87 25.74
N ASP A 220 -7.79 -0.88 26.72
CA ASP A 220 -8.06 -2.07 27.53
C ASP A 220 -9.21 -2.86 26.90
N VAL A 221 -9.06 -4.17 26.71
CA VAL A 221 -10.05 -5.02 26.03
C VAL A 221 -10.26 -6.31 26.79
N ASP A 222 -11.51 -6.55 27.18
CA ASP A 222 -11.97 -7.85 27.67
C ASP A 222 -12.53 -8.65 26.48
N LYS A 223 -11.81 -9.72 26.14
CA LYS A 223 -12.08 -10.58 24.99
C LYS A 223 -13.30 -11.47 25.19
N GLU A 224 -13.60 -11.84 26.44
CA GLU A 224 -14.71 -12.75 26.74
C GLU A 224 -16.04 -12.01 26.61
N LYS A 225 -16.10 -10.80 27.18
CA LYS A 225 -17.33 -10.02 27.21
C LYS A 225 -17.50 -9.10 26.00
N LEU A 226 -16.48 -8.99 25.14
CA LEU A 226 -16.46 -8.14 23.94
C LEU A 226 -16.72 -6.67 24.26
N PHE A 227 -16.04 -6.18 25.29
CA PHE A 227 -15.99 -4.75 25.62
C PHE A 227 -14.55 -4.28 25.72
N GLY A 228 -14.34 -3.01 25.46
CA GLY A 228 -13.09 -2.34 25.72
C GLY A 228 -13.30 -0.95 26.29
N ILE A 229 -12.32 -0.46 27.04
CA ILE A 229 -12.29 0.89 27.57
C ILE A 229 -11.16 1.63 26.84
N PHE A 230 -11.48 2.81 26.34
CA PHE A 230 -10.46 3.69 25.77
C PHE A 230 -9.74 4.40 26.92
N SER A 231 -8.59 3.89 27.35
CA SER A 231 -7.93 4.31 28.60
C SER A 231 -7.38 5.73 28.54
N ARG A 232 -6.59 6.04 27.50
CA ARG A 232 -5.95 7.37 27.33
C ARG A 232 -5.78 7.72 25.86
N ILE A 233 -5.46 9.00 25.62
CA ILE A 233 -5.06 9.46 24.28
C ILE A 233 -3.61 8.98 24.04
N PRO A 234 -3.32 8.34 22.91
CA PRO A 234 -1.97 7.90 22.60
C PRO A 234 -1.01 9.07 22.36
N GLU A 235 0.24 8.86 22.79
CA GLU A 235 1.36 9.72 22.41
C GLU A 235 1.79 9.42 20.96
N ARG A 236 2.60 10.30 20.38
CA ARG A 236 2.97 10.17 18.96
C ARG A 236 3.82 8.93 18.71
N GLU A 237 4.71 8.62 19.65
CA GLU A 237 5.73 7.59 19.59
C GLU A 237 5.10 6.19 19.56
N GLU A 238 3.96 6.02 20.23
CA GLU A 238 3.25 4.74 20.30
C GLU A 238 2.45 4.46 19.01
N ILE A 239 2.23 5.47 18.17
CA ILE A 239 1.47 5.36 16.92
C ILE A 239 2.40 4.96 15.77
N ALA A 240 2.46 3.65 15.50
CA ALA A 240 3.20 3.08 14.37
C ALA A 240 2.50 3.34 13.03
N ILE A 241 2.67 4.54 12.47
CA ILE A 241 2.18 4.92 11.14
C ILE A 241 3.36 5.39 10.28
N PRO A 242 3.55 4.85 9.07
CA PRO A 242 4.63 5.23 8.18
C PRO A 242 4.28 6.52 7.42
N VAL A 243 3.94 7.58 8.14
CA VAL A 243 3.59 8.89 7.59
C VAL A 243 4.43 9.96 8.27
N GLU A 244 4.94 10.90 7.48
CA GLU A 244 5.61 12.08 8.00
C GLU A 244 4.62 13.24 8.16
N GLU A 245 4.18 13.52 9.40
CA GLU A 245 3.16 14.57 9.63
C GLU A 245 3.65 15.97 9.26
N ARG A 246 4.95 16.22 9.39
CA ARG A 246 5.54 17.53 9.08
C ARG A 246 5.19 17.98 7.66
N LEU A 247 5.30 17.07 6.69
CA LEU A 247 5.00 17.33 5.29
C LEU A 247 3.50 17.63 5.06
N ILE A 248 2.62 17.06 5.89
CA ILE A 248 1.18 17.34 5.85
C ILE A 248 0.89 18.75 6.37
N VAL A 249 1.56 19.16 7.44
CA VAL A 249 1.40 20.52 8.01
C VAL A 249 1.93 21.56 7.02
N GLU A 250 3.10 21.34 6.43
CA GLU A 250 3.66 22.22 5.39
C GLU A 250 2.72 22.38 4.19
N LEU A 251 2.02 21.31 3.79
CA LEU A 251 1.05 21.35 2.68
C LEU A 251 -0.14 22.29 2.95
N TYR A 252 -0.66 22.29 4.17
CA TYR A 252 -1.85 23.08 4.52
C TYR A 252 -1.52 24.50 5.00
N SER A 253 -0.25 24.79 5.30
CA SER A 253 0.25 26.12 5.64
C SER A 253 0.63 26.96 4.41
N LYS A 254 0.59 26.36 3.20
CA LYS A 254 0.66 27.07 1.92
C LYS A 254 -0.72 27.64 1.55
#